data_AF-A0A0D6PKU7-F1
#
_entry.id   AF-A0A0D6PKU7-F1
#
_cell.length_a   1.000
_cell.length_b   1.000
_cell.length_c   1.000
_cell.angle_alpha   90.00
_cell.angle_beta   90.00
_cell.angle_gamma   90.00
#
_symmetry.space_group_name_H-M   'P 1'
#
loop_
_entity.id
_entity.type
_entity.pdbx_description
1 polymer ?
#
loop_
_entity_poly.entity_id
_entity_poly.type
_entity_poly.pdbx_seq_one_letter_code
_entity_poly.pdbx_strand_id
1 'polypeptide(L)'
;MTDTAKRILCFGDSLTWGWVPVPDGVPSTRYPYAQRWTGAMAAALGADYEIIEEGLNGRTTAVADPVDPRLDGSAYLPSALASHMPLDLTIIMLGTNDAKRLYNRSAYEIAVGMQKLVLQVRGSAGGVGTAYPAPKVLVVAPPPLVPSCVPWFTHMMDGGQEKSAALAQLYKDMAAFMKAEFFDAGRVTQTGGIDGIHLTAANNAALGQALAGKVKEILG
;
A
#
# COMPACT_ATOMS: atom_id res chain seq x y z
N MET A 1 4.68 14.90 20.54
CA MET A 1 5.51 14.54 19.37
C MET A 1 6.68 15.49 19.37
N THR A 2 7.90 14.98 19.37
CA THR A 2 9.10 15.84 19.35
C THR A 2 9.27 16.38 17.93
N ASP A 3 9.86 17.57 17.81
CA ASP A 3 10.16 18.27 16.54
C ASP A 3 11.22 17.53 15.68
N THR A 4 11.47 16.25 15.98
CA THR A 4 12.55 15.40 15.47
C THR A 4 12.07 14.03 14.97
N ALA A 5 10.78 13.72 15.07
CA ALA A 5 10.26 12.42 14.66
C ALA A 5 10.32 12.24 13.14
N LYS A 6 10.78 11.09 12.67
CA LYS A 6 10.83 10.77 11.23
C LYS A 6 9.42 10.48 10.73
N ARG A 7 8.97 11.20 9.69
CA ARG A 7 7.59 11.16 9.19
C ARG A 7 7.46 10.18 8.04
N ILE A 8 6.55 9.22 8.20
CA ILE A 8 6.34 8.12 7.24
C ILE A 8 4.92 8.17 6.72
N LEU A 9 4.80 8.36 5.41
CA LEU A 9 3.54 8.29 4.69
C LEU A 9 3.25 6.84 4.28
N CYS A 10 2.16 6.27 4.77
CA CYS A 10 1.66 4.96 4.37
C CYS A 10 0.56 5.11 3.32
N PHE A 11 0.93 5.02 2.05
CA PHE A 11 0.02 5.17 0.92
C PHE A 11 -0.47 3.80 0.43
N GLY A 12 -1.78 3.56 0.45
CA GLY A 12 -2.30 2.28 0.00
C GLY A 12 -3.80 2.24 -0.20
N ASP A 13 -4.32 1.02 -0.26
CA ASP A 13 -5.72 0.72 -0.48
C ASP A 13 -6.45 0.29 0.81
N SER A 14 -7.41 -0.63 0.71
CA SER A 14 -8.15 -1.19 1.85
C SER A 14 -7.28 -2.01 2.81
N LEU A 15 -6.17 -2.57 2.34
CA LEU A 15 -5.20 -3.25 3.21
C LEU A 15 -4.51 -2.24 4.13
N THR A 16 -4.27 -1.02 3.66
CA THR A 16 -3.71 0.10 4.46
C THR A 16 -4.77 0.83 5.27
N TRP A 17 -5.97 1.01 4.72
CA TRP A 17 -7.09 1.56 5.47
C TRP A 17 -7.45 0.66 6.66
N GLY A 18 -7.34 -0.66 6.51
CA GLY A 18 -7.66 -1.63 7.56
C GLY A 18 -9.10 -2.10 7.46
N TRP A 19 -9.50 -2.62 6.30
CA TRP A 19 -10.82 -3.22 6.10
C TRP A 19 -10.99 -4.51 6.92
N VAL A 20 -12.14 -4.65 7.61
CA VAL A 20 -12.50 -5.88 8.32
C VAL A 20 -13.15 -6.87 7.35
N PRO A 21 -12.57 -8.05 7.04
CA PRO A 21 -13.22 -9.02 6.17
C PRO A 21 -14.49 -9.58 6.82
N VAL A 22 -15.60 -9.63 6.07
CA VAL A 22 -16.90 -10.15 6.53
C VAL A 22 -17.47 -11.16 5.51
N PRO A 23 -18.28 -12.16 5.94
CA PRO A 23 -18.78 -13.21 5.04
C PRO A 23 -19.62 -12.69 3.86
N ASP A 24 -20.36 -11.60 4.06
CA ASP A 24 -21.20 -10.98 3.02
C ASP A 24 -20.41 -10.07 2.07
N GLY A 25 -19.11 -9.90 2.30
CA GLY A 25 -18.23 -9.00 1.56
C GLY A 25 -18.42 -7.53 1.93
N VAL A 26 -19.63 -6.98 1.78
CA VAL A 26 -19.95 -5.56 2.00
C VAL A 26 -21.35 -5.38 2.62
N PRO A 27 -21.61 -4.31 3.41
CA PRO A 27 -20.66 -3.30 3.88
C PRO A 27 -19.77 -3.85 5.00
N SER A 28 -18.67 -3.15 5.28
CA SER A 28 -17.79 -3.46 6.41
C SER A 28 -17.36 -2.20 7.17
N THR A 29 -16.59 -2.40 8.23
CA THR A 29 -16.04 -1.37 9.10
C THR A 29 -14.51 -1.35 9.04
N ARG A 30 -13.92 -0.40 9.76
CA ARG A 30 -12.47 -0.21 9.86
C ARG A 30 -11.94 -0.90 11.12
N TYR A 31 -10.81 -1.59 11.00
CA TYR A 31 -10.06 -2.03 12.16
C TYR A 31 -9.66 -0.82 13.04
N PRO A 32 -9.72 -0.97 14.38
CA PRO A 32 -9.12 -0.02 15.30
C PRO A 32 -7.64 0.20 14.96
N TYR A 33 -7.10 1.39 15.26
CA TYR A 33 -5.73 1.77 14.88
C TYR A 33 -4.68 0.71 15.24
N ALA A 34 -4.70 0.21 16.48
CA ALA A 34 -3.75 -0.80 16.95
C ALA A 34 -3.85 -2.17 16.24
N GLN A 35 -4.93 -2.44 15.50
CA GLN A 35 -5.13 -3.66 14.73
C GLN A 35 -4.84 -3.48 13.23
N ARG A 36 -4.56 -2.26 12.77
CA ARG A 36 -4.08 -1.98 11.42
C ARG A 36 -2.57 -2.19 11.37
N TRP A 37 -2.02 -2.63 10.25
CA TRP A 37 -0.57 -2.80 10.13
C TRP A 37 0.19 -1.48 10.37
N THR A 38 -0.41 -0.35 10.00
CA THR A 38 0.11 1.01 10.23
C THR A 38 0.26 1.32 11.72
N GLY A 39 -0.74 0.98 12.54
CA GLY A 39 -0.68 1.16 13.99
C GLY A 39 0.25 0.15 14.69
N ALA A 40 0.28 -1.10 14.21
CA ALA A 40 1.24 -2.10 14.69
C ALA A 40 2.70 -1.67 14.38
N MET A 41 2.94 -1.12 13.18
CA MET A 41 4.23 -0.56 12.80
C MET A 41 4.60 0.64 13.67
N ALA A 42 3.67 1.57 13.90
CA ALA A 42 3.90 2.73 14.77
C ALA A 42 4.30 2.30 16.18
N ALA A 43 3.60 1.33 16.76
CA ALA A 43 3.91 0.79 18.08
C ALA A 43 5.31 0.16 18.16
N ALA A 44 5.77 -0.50 17.09
CA ALA A 44 7.09 -1.14 17.02
C ALA A 44 8.25 -0.15 16.73
N LEU A 45 7.94 0.98 16.08
CA LEU A 45 8.90 2.05 15.80
C LEU A 45 9.10 2.97 17.02
N GLY A 46 8.03 3.25 17.77
CA GLY A 46 8.09 4.12 18.95
C GLY A 46 8.01 5.60 18.61
N ALA A 47 8.32 6.45 19.61
CA ALA A 47 8.07 7.89 19.56
C ALA A 47 8.98 8.68 18.60
N ASP A 48 10.05 8.07 18.10
CA ASP A 48 10.98 8.68 17.13
C ASP A 48 10.42 8.71 15.70
N TYR A 49 9.23 8.15 15.48
CA TYR A 49 8.58 8.06 14.19
C TYR A 49 7.11 8.51 14.27
N GLU A 50 6.65 9.15 13.20
CA GLU A 50 5.25 9.53 13.03
C GLU A 50 4.68 8.85 11.79
N ILE A 51 3.53 8.18 11.94
CA ILE A 51 2.87 7.45 10.85
C ILE A 51 1.66 8.23 10.36
N ILE A 52 1.65 8.54 9.07
CA ILE A 52 0.55 9.19 8.36
C ILE A 52 -0.17 8.13 7.52
N GLU A 53 -1.46 7.93 7.77
CA GLU A 53 -2.27 6.91 7.08
C GLU A 53 -3.03 7.52 5.88
N GLU A 54 -2.62 7.16 4.67
CA GLU A 54 -3.33 7.49 3.42
C GLU A 54 -3.80 6.20 2.73
N GLY A 55 -4.62 5.41 3.43
CA GLY A 55 -5.28 4.21 2.89
C GLY A 55 -6.67 4.52 2.33
N LEU A 56 -6.98 4.11 1.10
CA LEU A 56 -8.28 4.31 0.46
C LEU A 56 -8.80 3.02 -0.16
N ASN A 57 -9.93 2.51 0.35
CA ASN A 57 -10.56 1.29 -0.17
C ASN A 57 -10.78 1.38 -1.69
N GLY A 58 -10.36 0.35 -2.42
CA GLY A 58 -10.51 0.29 -3.88
C GLY A 58 -9.43 1.01 -4.70
N ARG A 59 -8.52 1.77 -4.06
CA ARG A 59 -7.47 2.53 -4.76
C ARG A 59 -6.60 1.63 -5.63
N THR A 60 -6.36 2.07 -6.86
CA THR A 60 -5.48 1.46 -7.85
C THR A 60 -4.13 2.18 -7.86
N THR A 61 -3.15 1.61 -8.57
CA THR A 61 -1.87 2.30 -8.80
C THR A 61 -2.06 3.56 -9.64
N ALA A 62 -2.48 3.39 -10.90
CA ALA A 62 -2.53 4.44 -11.90
C ALA A 62 -3.56 4.12 -12.99
N VAL A 63 -4.80 3.79 -12.59
CA VAL A 63 -5.91 3.55 -13.51
C VAL A 63 -7.21 4.11 -12.91
N ALA A 64 -7.94 4.87 -13.71
CA ALA A 64 -9.25 5.40 -13.31
C ALA A 64 -10.25 4.25 -13.17
N ASP A 65 -11.01 4.26 -12.07
CA ASP A 65 -12.13 3.36 -11.92
C ASP A 65 -13.35 3.91 -12.67
N PRO A 66 -14.03 3.09 -13.51
CA PRO A 66 -15.17 3.55 -14.30
C PRO A 66 -16.41 3.90 -13.46
N VAL A 67 -16.45 3.47 -12.20
CA VAL A 67 -17.56 3.71 -11.26
C VAL A 67 -17.22 4.81 -10.26
N ASP A 68 -15.97 4.89 -9.81
CA ASP A 68 -15.58 5.81 -8.73
C ASP A 68 -14.34 6.67 -9.09
N PRO A 69 -14.51 8.00 -9.29
CA PRO A 69 -13.42 8.87 -9.73
C PRO A 69 -12.32 9.08 -8.69
N ARG A 70 -12.48 8.58 -7.46
CA ARG A 70 -11.53 8.77 -6.35
C ARG A 70 -10.37 7.77 -6.36
N LEU A 71 -10.47 6.70 -7.14
CA LEU A 71 -9.65 5.49 -6.93
C LEU A 71 -8.30 5.48 -7.67
N ASP A 72 -8.01 6.45 -8.55
CA ASP A 72 -6.69 6.57 -9.16
C ASP A 72 -5.67 7.11 -8.15
N GLY A 73 -4.81 6.23 -7.62
CA GLY A 73 -3.77 6.61 -6.67
C GLY A 73 -2.80 7.66 -7.23
N SER A 74 -2.48 7.57 -8.51
CA SER A 74 -1.55 8.49 -9.17
C SER A 74 -2.12 9.88 -9.39
N ALA A 75 -3.45 10.03 -9.39
CA ALA A 75 -4.12 11.32 -9.45
C ALA A 75 -4.06 12.05 -8.09
N TYR A 76 -4.02 11.31 -6.98
CA TYR A 76 -4.06 11.88 -5.63
C TYR A 76 -2.68 12.02 -4.97
N LEU A 77 -1.75 11.09 -5.23
CA LEU A 77 -0.44 11.03 -4.54
C LEU A 77 0.36 12.35 -4.56
N PRO A 78 0.45 13.12 -5.67
CA PRO A 78 1.16 14.40 -5.65
C PRO A 78 0.63 15.40 -4.63
N SER A 79 -0.70 15.50 -4.50
CA SER A 79 -1.33 16.37 -3.50
C SER A 79 -1.05 15.87 -2.08
N ALA A 80 -1.18 14.56 -1.84
CA ALA A 80 -0.88 13.98 -0.53
C ALA A 80 0.57 14.21 -0.10
N LEU A 81 1.54 14.04 -1.01
CA LEU A 81 2.95 14.30 -0.72
C LEU A 81 3.19 15.74 -0.31
N ALA A 82 2.68 16.71 -1.09
CA ALA A 82 2.85 18.13 -0.80
C ALA A 82 2.16 18.55 0.51
N SER A 83 0.97 18.00 0.81
CA SER A 83 0.22 18.32 2.03
C SER A 83 0.88 17.82 3.31
N HIS A 84 1.71 16.78 3.23
CA HIS A 84 2.28 16.13 4.41
C HIS A 84 3.77 16.41 4.65
N MET A 85 4.42 17.21 3.78
CA MET A 85 5.82 17.59 3.96
C MET A 85 6.07 18.34 5.28
N PRO A 86 7.21 18.10 5.96
CA PRO A 86 8.32 17.21 5.58
C PRO A 86 7.99 15.71 5.74
N LEU A 87 8.61 14.88 4.88
CA LEU A 87 8.51 13.41 4.91
C LEU A 87 9.90 12.79 4.79
N ASP A 88 10.14 11.69 5.50
CA ASP A 88 11.39 10.91 5.43
C ASP A 88 11.24 9.68 4.53
N LEU A 89 10.06 9.06 4.53
CA LEU A 89 9.76 7.86 3.76
C LEU A 89 8.30 7.82 3.32
N THR A 90 8.07 7.39 2.07
CA THR A 90 6.75 6.96 1.59
C THR A 90 6.75 5.46 1.37
N ILE A 91 5.88 4.75 2.08
CA ILE A 91 5.60 3.33 1.88
C ILE A 91 4.38 3.21 0.95
N ILE A 92 4.51 2.49 -0.16
CA ILE A 92 3.43 2.29 -1.12
C ILE A 92 3.09 0.81 -1.19
N MET A 93 1.87 0.45 -0.77
CA MET A 93 1.31 -0.89 -0.92
C MET A 93 0.02 -0.82 -1.72
N LEU A 94 0.13 -1.05 -3.03
CA LEU A 94 -0.96 -1.01 -4.01
C LEU A 94 -0.74 -2.11 -5.06
N GLY A 95 -1.76 -2.34 -5.89
CA GLY A 95 -1.72 -3.30 -7.00
C GLY A 95 -2.81 -4.38 -6.90
N THR A 96 -3.36 -4.62 -5.71
CA THR A 96 -4.46 -5.57 -5.50
C THR A 96 -5.69 -5.20 -6.33
N ASN A 97 -6.09 -3.93 -6.30
CA ASN A 97 -7.26 -3.48 -7.06
C ASN A 97 -7.02 -3.48 -8.57
N ASP A 98 -5.80 -3.17 -9.04
CA ASP A 98 -5.48 -3.24 -10.47
C ASP A 98 -5.63 -4.66 -11.05
N ALA A 99 -5.57 -5.68 -10.19
CA ALA A 99 -5.79 -7.08 -10.58
C ALA A 99 -7.28 -7.40 -10.86
N LYS A 100 -8.22 -6.50 -10.54
CA LYS A 100 -9.64 -6.66 -10.88
C LYS A 100 -9.79 -6.88 -12.39
N ARG A 101 -10.71 -7.78 -12.73
CA ARG A 101 -11.00 -8.18 -14.12
C ARG A 101 -11.30 -6.98 -15.02
N LEU A 102 -12.05 -6.01 -14.51
CA LEU A 102 -12.55 -4.87 -15.27
C LEU A 102 -11.46 -3.96 -15.85
N TYR A 103 -10.27 -3.90 -15.24
CA TYR A 103 -9.17 -3.07 -15.73
C TYR A 103 -8.36 -3.73 -16.86
N ASN A 104 -8.53 -5.05 -17.05
CA ASN A 104 -7.82 -5.83 -18.06
C ASN A 104 -6.29 -5.61 -18.10
N ARG A 105 -5.66 -5.33 -16.95
CA ARG A 105 -4.21 -5.15 -16.86
C ARG A 105 -3.49 -6.48 -16.64
N SER A 106 -2.35 -6.63 -17.28
CA SER A 106 -1.31 -7.61 -16.96
C SER A 106 -0.56 -7.20 -15.68
N ALA A 107 0.10 -8.16 -15.01
CA ALA A 107 0.92 -7.85 -13.84
C ALA A 107 2.05 -6.85 -14.15
N TYR A 108 2.61 -6.91 -15.37
CA TYR A 108 3.61 -5.94 -15.83
C TYR A 108 3.03 -4.52 -15.90
N GLU A 109 1.83 -4.34 -16.46
CA GLU A 109 1.18 -3.03 -16.49
C GLU A 109 0.90 -2.50 -15.09
N ILE A 110 0.56 -3.38 -14.12
CA ILE A 110 0.41 -2.99 -12.71
C ILE A 110 1.74 -2.47 -12.14
N ALA A 111 2.86 -3.12 -12.48
CA ALA A 111 4.21 -2.67 -12.09
C ALA A 111 4.59 -1.32 -12.73
N VAL A 112 4.20 -1.07 -13.98
CA VAL A 112 4.34 0.26 -14.61
C VAL A 112 3.51 1.32 -13.87
N GLY A 113 2.31 0.97 -13.40
CA GLY A 113 1.51 1.84 -12.54
C GLY A 113 2.24 2.19 -11.24
N MET A 114 2.84 1.20 -10.57
CA MET A 114 3.68 1.43 -9.38
C MET A 114 4.91 2.30 -9.70
N GLN A 115 5.55 2.08 -10.85
CA GLN A 115 6.69 2.89 -11.30
C GLN A 115 6.33 4.37 -11.41
N LYS A 116 5.12 4.70 -11.91
CA LYS A 116 4.62 6.08 -11.94
C LYS A 116 4.56 6.69 -10.53
N LEU A 117 4.07 5.95 -9.54
CA LEU A 117 3.99 6.42 -8.16
C LEU A 117 5.39 6.65 -7.55
N VAL A 118 6.34 5.73 -7.80
CA VAL A 118 7.74 5.89 -7.39
C VAL A 118 8.36 7.17 -7.96
N LEU A 119 8.09 7.47 -9.24
CA LEU A 119 8.55 8.71 -9.88
C LEU A 119 7.92 9.96 -9.24
N GLN A 120 6.63 9.92 -8.89
CA GLN A 120 5.95 11.01 -8.20
C GLN A 120 6.59 11.30 -6.82
N VAL A 121 6.90 10.27 -6.04
CA VAL A 121 7.58 10.43 -4.75
C VAL A 121 8.96 11.09 -4.94
N ARG A 122 9.76 10.60 -5.89
CA ARG A 122 11.11 11.14 -6.14
C ARG A 122 11.11 12.57 -6.66
N GLY A 123 10.11 12.91 -7.48
CA GLY A 123 9.94 14.26 -8.03
C GLY A 123 9.29 15.25 -7.07
N SER A 124 9.00 14.86 -5.81
CA SER A 124 8.20 15.69 -4.90
C SER A 124 8.97 16.79 -4.17
N ALA A 125 10.31 16.81 -4.26
CA ALA A 125 11.15 17.77 -3.53
C ALA A 125 10.65 19.22 -3.68
N GLY A 126 10.64 19.95 -2.57
CA GLY A 126 10.16 21.32 -2.46
C GLY A 126 8.65 21.46 -2.22
N GLY A 127 7.84 20.44 -2.52
CA GLY A 127 6.39 20.49 -2.33
C GLY A 127 5.78 21.74 -2.97
N VAL A 128 5.16 22.61 -2.16
CA VAL A 128 4.71 23.95 -2.59
C VAL A 128 5.47 25.01 -1.80
N GLY A 129 6.51 25.60 -2.40
CA GLY A 129 7.23 26.74 -1.83
C GLY A 129 8.12 26.40 -0.62
N THR A 130 8.52 25.14 -0.44
CA THR A 130 9.41 24.70 0.66
C THR A 130 10.78 24.28 0.14
N ALA A 131 11.74 24.09 1.05
CA ALA A 131 13.07 23.55 0.74
C ALA A 131 13.24 22.09 1.17
N TYR A 132 12.15 21.37 1.48
CA TYR A 132 12.23 19.98 1.94
C TYR A 132 12.66 19.04 0.81
N PRO A 133 13.52 18.05 1.08
CA PRO A 133 13.88 17.05 0.08
C PRO A 133 12.70 16.10 -0.21
N ALA A 134 12.77 15.36 -1.30
CA ALA A 134 11.88 14.23 -1.53
C ALA A 134 12.16 13.12 -0.50
N PRO A 135 11.13 12.44 0.04
CA PRO A 135 11.33 11.30 0.93
C PRO A 135 11.94 10.11 0.17
N LYS A 136 12.52 9.16 0.92
CA LYS A 136 12.79 7.82 0.39
C LYS A 136 11.48 7.14 0.00
N VAL A 137 11.56 6.08 -0.81
CA VAL A 137 10.38 5.30 -1.24
C VAL A 137 10.60 3.82 -1.03
N LEU A 138 9.65 3.18 -0.34
CA LEU A 138 9.56 1.73 -0.14
C LEU A 138 8.35 1.20 -0.91
N VAL A 139 8.63 0.38 -1.92
CA VAL A 139 7.62 -0.35 -2.68
C VAL A 139 7.31 -1.65 -1.95
N VAL A 140 6.04 -1.86 -1.61
CA VAL A 140 5.57 -3.07 -0.95
C VAL A 140 4.65 -3.83 -1.90
N ALA A 141 5.04 -5.05 -2.28
CA ALA A 141 4.14 -5.95 -2.98
C ALA A 141 3.11 -6.50 -1.97
N PRO A 142 1.79 -6.40 -2.24
CA PRO A 142 0.77 -6.97 -1.36
C PRO A 142 0.84 -8.50 -1.37
N PRO A 143 0.35 -9.19 -0.32
CA PRO A 143 0.27 -10.65 -0.35
C PRO A 143 -0.68 -11.10 -1.49
N PRO A 144 -0.42 -12.25 -2.12
CA PRO A 144 -1.27 -12.75 -3.20
C PRO A 144 -2.73 -12.94 -2.76
N LEU A 145 -3.66 -12.71 -3.67
CA LEU A 145 -5.08 -13.01 -3.48
C LEU A 145 -5.30 -14.53 -3.31
N VAL A 146 -6.33 -14.89 -2.55
CA VAL A 146 -6.75 -16.29 -2.37
C VAL A 146 -8.21 -16.47 -2.78
N PRO A 147 -8.74 -17.70 -2.90
CA PRO A 147 -10.14 -17.89 -3.27
C PRO A 147 -11.09 -17.20 -2.28
N SER A 148 -12.07 -16.47 -2.81
CA SER A 148 -13.08 -15.75 -2.03
C SER A 148 -14.30 -16.64 -1.76
N CYS A 149 -14.90 -16.51 -0.57
CA CYS A 149 -16.23 -17.06 -0.31
C CYS A 149 -17.36 -16.17 -0.84
N VAL A 150 -17.06 -14.93 -1.26
CA VAL A 150 -18.05 -13.94 -1.72
C VAL A 150 -18.19 -14.05 -3.25
N PRO A 151 -19.34 -14.50 -3.79
CA PRO A 151 -19.47 -14.77 -5.22
C PRO A 151 -19.14 -13.55 -6.11
N TRP A 152 -19.55 -12.35 -5.69
CA TRP A 152 -19.24 -11.13 -6.42
C TRP A 152 -17.75 -10.82 -6.50
N PHE A 153 -17.00 -11.09 -5.43
CA PHE A 153 -15.54 -10.91 -5.43
C PHE A 153 -14.84 -11.92 -6.33
N THR A 154 -15.35 -13.14 -6.46
CA THR A 154 -14.83 -14.12 -7.43
C THR A 154 -14.94 -13.60 -8.86
N HIS A 155 -16.07 -12.98 -9.24
CA HIS A 155 -16.21 -12.35 -10.57
C HIS A 155 -15.32 -11.10 -10.71
N MET A 156 -15.29 -10.26 -9.67
CA MET A 156 -14.50 -9.04 -9.66
C MET A 156 -12.99 -9.31 -9.82
N MET A 157 -12.50 -10.38 -9.20
CA MET A 157 -11.09 -10.77 -9.16
C MET A 157 -10.78 -11.95 -10.09
N ASP A 158 -11.60 -12.19 -11.11
CA ASP A 158 -11.34 -13.20 -12.13
C ASP A 158 -9.98 -12.96 -12.83
N GLY A 159 -9.08 -13.95 -12.76
CA GLY A 159 -7.67 -13.83 -13.18
C GLY A 159 -6.76 -13.03 -12.23
N GLY A 160 -7.29 -12.50 -11.13
CA GLY A 160 -6.56 -11.65 -10.19
C GLY A 160 -5.50 -12.39 -9.37
N GLN A 161 -5.72 -13.68 -9.06
CA GLN A 161 -4.78 -14.49 -8.27
C GLN A 161 -3.42 -14.63 -8.97
N GLU A 162 -3.42 -15.05 -10.24
CA GLU A 162 -2.20 -15.16 -11.06
C GLU A 162 -1.45 -13.81 -11.14
N LYS A 163 -2.19 -12.73 -11.39
CA LYS A 163 -1.62 -11.38 -11.46
C LYS A 163 -0.98 -10.98 -10.14
N SER A 164 -1.69 -11.16 -9.03
CA SER A 164 -1.21 -10.79 -7.68
C SER A 164 0.03 -11.59 -7.27
N ALA A 165 0.10 -12.88 -7.63
CA ALA A 165 1.26 -13.72 -7.35
C ALA A 165 2.53 -13.27 -8.11
N ALA A 166 2.37 -12.69 -9.30
CA ALA A 166 3.48 -12.18 -10.10
C ALA A 166 4.00 -10.80 -9.62
N LEU A 167 3.23 -10.05 -8.82
CA LEU A 167 3.58 -8.68 -8.43
C LEU A 167 4.88 -8.59 -7.66
N ALA A 168 5.16 -9.52 -6.74
CA ALA A 168 6.36 -9.47 -5.91
C ALA A 168 7.65 -9.46 -6.74
N GLN A 169 7.75 -10.35 -7.73
CA GLN A 169 8.92 -10.41 -8.61
C GLN A 169 9.02 -9.16 -9.49
N LEU A 170 7.92 -8.73 -10.11
CA LEU A 170 7.91 -7.55 -10.97
C LEU A 170 8.22 -6.25 -10.21
N TYR A 171 7.70 -6.11 -9.00
CA TYR A 171 7.97 -4.94 -8.15
C TYR A 171 9.41 -4.95 -7.66
N LYS A 172 9.98 -6.12 -7.35
CA LYS A 172 11.40 -6.26 -7.01
C LYS A 172 12.30 -5.82 -8.16
N ASP A 173 12.04 -6.31 -9.37
CA ASP A 173 12.82 -5.99 -10.56
C ASP A 173 12.70 -4.50 -10.92
N MET A 174 11.49 -3.95 -10.85
CA MET A 174 11.24 -2.53 -11.05
C MET A 174 11.94 -1.67 -9.99
N ALA A 175 11.83 -2.03 -8.70
CA ALA A 175 12.49 -1.31 -7.63
C ALA A 175 14.01 -1.34 -7.78
N ALA A 176 14.60 -2.48 -8.16
CA ALA A 176 16.03 -2.61 -8.44
C ALA A 176 16.46 -1.72 -9.62
N PHE A 177 15.72 -1.75 -10.74
CA PHE A 177 15.95 -0.88 -11.89
C PHE A 177 15.89 0.60 -11.50
N MET A 178 14.91 0.97 -10.69
CA MET A 178 14.72 2.33 -10.22
C MET A 178 15.72 2.71 -9.12
N LYS A 179 16.35 1.78 -8.41
CA LYS A 179 17.09 1.99 -7.14
C LYS A 179 16.19 2.46 -6.00
N ALA A 180 15.00 1.87 -5.89
CA ALA A 180 14.05 2.08 -4.79
C ALA A 180 14.13 0.93 -3.79
N GLU A 181 13.66 1.15 -2.55
CA GLU A 181 13.55 0.08 -1.56
C GLU A 181 12.38 -0.83 -1.92
N PHE A 182 12.50 -2.12 -1.59
CA PHE A 182 11.48 -3.13 -1.86
C PHE A 182 11.22 -4.01 -0.63
N PHE A 183 9.96 -4.41 -0.46
CA PHE A 183 9.54 -5.41 0.51
C PHE A 183 8.40 -6.28 -0.08
N ASP A 184 8.45 -7.58 0.18
CA ASP A 184 7.39 -8.52 -0.20
C ASP A 184 6.56 -8.89 1.03
N ALA A 185 5.33 -8.37 1.11
CA ALA A 185 4.43 -8.67 2.22
C ALA A 185 4.04 -10.15 2.27
N GLY A 186 4.02 -10.83 1.12
CA GLY A 186 3.70 -12.25 1.01
C GLY A 186 4.68 -13.18 1.75
N ARG A 187 5.88 -12.69 2.13
CA ARG A 187 6.86 -13.45 2.90
C ARG A 187 6.59 -13.47 4.41
N VAL A 188 5.77 -12.55 4.91
CA VAL A 188 5.52 -12.38 6.36
C VAL A 188 4.05 -12.47 6.71
N THR A 189 3.17 -12.31 5.73
CA THR A 189 1.72 -12.41 5.90
C THR A 189 1.06 -13.03 4.68
N GLN A 190 -0.17 -13.47 4.86
CA GLN A 190 -1.05 -13.98 3.81
C GLN A 190 -2.36 -13.19 3.79
N THR A 191 -3.09 -13.32 2.70
CA THR A 191 -4.49 -12.88 2.62
C THR A 191 -5.37 -13.83 3.43
N GLY A 192 -5.50 -13.55 4.73
CA GLY A 192 -6.17 -14.45 5.68
C GLY A 192 -7.66 -14.16 5.92
N GLY A 193 -8.20 -13.08 5.33
CA GLY A 193 -9.61 -12.75 5.43
C GLY A 193 -10.50 -13.75 4.69
N ILE A 194 -11.69 -14.00 5.22
CA ILE A 194 -12.65 -14.94 4.62
C ILE A 194 -13.09 -14.53 3.20
N ASP A 195 -12.99 -13.23 2.90
CA ASP A 195 -13.33 -12.65 1.60
C ASP A 195 -12.25 -12.84 0.52
N GLY A 196 -11.12 -13.46 0.86
CA GLY A 196 -10.03 -13.76 -0.07
C GLY A 196 -9.25 -12.55 -0.59
N ILE A 197 -9.48 -11.36 -0.02
CA ILE A 197 -8.85 -10.10 -0.42
C ILE A 197 -8.13 -9.43 0.76
N HIS A 198 -8.74 -9.41 1.94
CA HIS A 198 -8.27 -8.59 3.06
C HIS A 198 -7.49 -9.38 4.12
N LEU A 199 -6.83 -8.63 5.01
CA LEU A 199 -6.01 -9.17 6.09
C LEU A 199 -6.85 -9.39 7.36
N THR A 200 -6.51 -10.42 8.13
CA THR A 200 -6.94 -10.51 9.54
C THR A 200 -6.18 -9.52 10.42
N ALA A 201 -6.62 -9.31 11.67
CA ALA A 201 -5.85 -8.52 12.64
C ALA A 201 -4.44 -9.11 12.92
N ALA A 202 -4.30 -10.44 12.94
CA ALA A 202 -3.01 -11.10 13.11
C ALA A 202 -2.08 -10.88 11.91
N ASN A 203 -2.64 -10.93 10.69
CA ASN A 203 -1.91 -10.62 9.46
C ASN A 203 -1.44 -9.16 9.42
N ASN A 204 -2.31 -8.23 9.85
CA ASN A 204 -1.94 -6.82 10.01
C ASN A 204 -0.78 -6.65 11.01
N ALA A 205 -0.85 -7.30 12.17
CA ALA A 205 0.20 -7.23 13.18
C ALA A 205 1.54 -7.76 12.65
N ALA A 206 1.54 -8.92 11.99
CA ALA A 206 2.74 -9.51 11.40
C ALA A 206 3.38 -8.59 10.34
N LEU A 207 2.55 -8.02 9.45
CA LEU A 207 3.01 -7.07 8.44
C LEU A 207 3.60 -5.80 9.07
N GLY A 208 2.91 -5.21 10.05
CA GLY A 208 3.35 -4.00 10.72
C GLY A 208 4.69 -4.18 11.44
N GLN A 209 4.89 -5.31 12.12
CA GLN A 209 6.16 -5.64 12.78
C GLN A 209 7.31 -5.78 11.78
N ALA A 210 7.08 -6.48 10.66
CA ALA A 210 8.10 -6.66 9.64
C ALA A 210 8.47 -5.35 8.94
N LEU A 211 7.47 -4.51 8.62
CA LEU A 211 7.70 -3.19 8.03
C LEU A 211 8.43 -2.25 8.99
N ALA A 212 8.18 -2.33 10.31
CA ALA A 212 8.95 -1.56 11.29
C ALA A 212 10.44 -1.92 11.26
N GLY A 213 10.78 -3.21 11.10
CA GLY A 213 12.16 -3.65 10.88
C GLY A 213 12.76 -3.04 9.62
N LYS A 214 12.04 -3.13 8.49
CA LYS A 214 12.49 -2.56 7.21
C LYS A 214 12.67 -1.04 7.25
N VAL A 215 11.77 -0.33 7.94
CA VAL A 215 11.88 1.12 8.15
C VAL A 215 13.15 1.47 8.93
N LYS A 216 13.49 0.71 9.99
CA LYS A 216 14.73 0.91 10.74
C LYS A 216 15.97 0.66 9.88
N GLU A 217 15.96 -0.31 8.97
CA GLU A 217 17.06 -0.50 8.01
C GLU A 217 17.25 0.70 7.07
N ILE A 218 16.16 1.38 6.70
CA ILE A 218 16.17 2.48 5.71
C ILE A 218 16.52 3.82 6.36
N LEU A 219 15.98 4.08 7.56
CA LEU A 219 16.02 5.40 8.20
C LEU A 219 16.76 5.42 9.54
N GLY A 220 17.09 4.26 10.11
CA GLY A 220 17.81 4.12 11.38
C GLY A 220 19.31 4.36 11.24
#